data_AF-A0A0U5G878-F1
#
_entry.id   AF-A0A0U5G878-F1
#
_cell.length_a   1.000
_cell.length_b   1.000
_cell.length_c   1.000
_cell.angle_alpha   90.00
_cell.angle_beta   90.00
_cell.angle_gamma   90.00
#
_symmetry.space_group_name_H-M   'P 1'
#
loop_
_entity.id
_entity.type
_entity.pdbx_description
1 polymer ?
#
loop_
_entity_poly.entity_id
_entity_poly.type
_entity_poly.pdbx_seq_one_letter_code
_entity_poly.pdbx_strand_id
1 'polypeptide(L)'
;MSHIVNFGSCHVHDKMRLRKPHLKDTRPIQLCVLCNRSFCVDHKGKEDGVCEINHETYYRNHPAAQKYLYRSYEDWKKVSEQIMIKEMSVKEESAVQGKMC
;
A
#
# COMPACT_ATOMS: atom_id res chain seq x y z
N MET A 1 5.69 -13.95 -4.97
CA MET A 1 4.51 -13.77 -5.85
C MET A 1 4.35 -12.28 -6.10
N SER A 2 4.92 -11.78 -7.19
CA SER A 2 4.79 -10.37 -7.60
C SER A 2 3.40 -10.18 -8.20
N HIS A 3 2.46 -9.72 -7.38
CA HIS A 3 1.12 -9.36 -7.82
C HIS A 3 1.21 -8.13 -8.74
N ILE A 4 1.38 -8.36 -10.05
CA ILE A 4 1.12 -7.35 -11.07
C ILE A 4 -0.40 -7.18 -11.14
N VAL A 5 -0.95 -6.41 -10.20
CA VAL A 5 -2.36 -6.04 -10.19
C VAL A 5 -2.53 -4.84 -11.14
N ASN A 6 -3.07 -5.14 -12.32
CA ASN A 6 -3.40 -4.19 -13.38
C ASN A 6 -4.65 -3.36 -13.03
N PHE A 7 -4.73 -2.80 -11.83
CA PHE A 7 -5.92 -2.07 -11.38
C PHE A 7 -5.64 -0.58 -11.18
N GLY A 8 -6.29 0.21 -12.03
CA GLY A 8 -6.44 1.65 -11.87
C GLY A 8 -5.39 2.48 -12.59
N SER A 9 -5.64 3.78 -12.58
CA SER A 9 -4.74 4.77 -13.12
C SER A 9 -3.80 5.29 -12.04
N CYS A 10 -2.62 5.76 -12.42
CA CYS A 10 -1.73 6.42 -11.46
C CYS A 10 -2.43 7.65 -10.89
N HIS A 11 -2.67 7.66 -9.58
CA HIS A 11 -3.38 8.76 -8.92
C HIS A 11 -2.63 10.11 -8.99
N VAL A 12 -1.32 10.09 -9.23
CA VAL A 12 -0.55 11.31 -9.51
C VAL A 12 -0.87 11.82 -10.91
N HIS A 13 -0.83 10.96 -11.92
CA HIS A 13 -1.27 11.32 -13.27
C HIS A 13 -2.73 11.75 -13.33
N ASP A 14 -3.62 11.18 -12.52
CA ASP A 14 -5.01 11.63 -12.43
C ASP A 14 -5.08 13.12 -12.06
N LYS A 15 -4.30 13.53 -11.05
CA LYS A 15 -4.21 14.94 -10.66
C LYS A 15 -3.56 15.79 -11.74
N MET A 16 -2.53 15.27 -12.41
CA MET A 16 -1.84 15.99 -13.49
C MET A 16 -2.71 16.14 -14.75
N ARG A 17 -3.58 15.16 -15.04
CA ARG A 17 -4.50 15.16 -16.19
C ARG A 17 -5.55 16.26 -16.12
N LEU A 18 -5.82 16.81 -14.92
CA LEU A 18 -6.62 18.03 -14.77
C LEU A 18 -6.02 19.22 -15.54
N ARG A 19 -4.70 19.23 -15.76
CA ARG A 19 -3.98 20.27 -16.52
C ARG A 19 -3.41 19.75 -17.84
N LYS A 20 -3.10 18.46 -17.94
CA LYS A 20 -2.49 17.81 -19.12
C LYS A 20 -3.26 16.53 -19.49
N PRO A 21 -4.42 16.64 -20.18
CA PRO A 21 -5.32 15.49 -20.39
C PRO A 21 -4.71 14.29 -21.12
N HIS A 22 -3.71 14.53 -21.97
CA HIS A 22 -3.06 13.49 -22.77
C HIS A 22 -1.96 12.72 -22.02
N LEU A 23 -1.71 13.03 -20.74
CA LEU A 23 -0.68 12.36 -19.96
C LEU A 23 -1.07 10.90 -19.68
N LYS A 24 -0.22 9.98 -20.13
CA LYS A 24 -0.43 8.54 -20.03
C LYS A 24 0.33 7.96 -18.85
N ASP A 25 -0.22 6.88 -18.31
CA ASP A 25 0.45 6.16 -17.24
C ASP A 25 1.56 5.26 -17.77
N THR A 26 2.66 5.22 -17.02
CA THR A 26 3.78 4.32 -17.28
C THR A 26 3.54 3.01 -16.53
N ARG A 27 3.68 1.87 -17.20
CA ARG A 27 3.52 0.55 -16.59
C ARG A 27 4.86 0.05 -16.01
N PRO A 28 4.85 -0.83 -14.98
CA PRO A 28 3.68 -1.37 -14.29
C PRO A 28 3.03 -0.38 -13.31
N ILE A 29 1.75 -0.60 -13.05
CA ILE A 29 1.01 0.06 -11.96
C ILE A 29 1.02 -0.86 -10.75
N GLN A 30 1.23 -0.29 -9.57
CA GLN A 30 1.22 -0.97 -8.28
C GLN A 30 0.44 -0.17 -7.24
N LEU A 31 -0.01 -0.82 -6.16
CA LEU A 31 -0.72 -0.17 -5.06
C LEU A 31 0.26 0.29 -3.98
N CYS A 32 0.08 1.52 -3.50
CA CYS A 32 0.88 2.05 -2.40
C CYS A 32 0.50 1.36 -1.09
N VAL A 33 1.47 0.75 -0.39
CA VAL A 33 1.22 0.09 0.90
C VAL A 33 0.78 1.06 1.99
N LEU A 34 1.10 2.35 1.87
CA LEU A 34 0.76 3.37 2.86
C LEU A 34 -0.60 4.00 2.63
N CYS A 35 -1.03 4.14 1.37
CA CYS A 35 -2.27 4.83 1.05
C CYS A 35 -3.26 4.11 0.13
N ASN A 36 -2.95 2.88 -0.23
CA ASN A 36 -3.76 2.00 -1.05
C ASN A 36 -4.22 2.61 -2.39
N ARG A 37 -3.45 3.59 -2.90
CA ARG A 37 -3.68 4.21 -4.21
C ARG A 37 -2.70 3.68 -5.24
N SER A 38 -3.19 3.49 -6.46
CA SER A 38 -2.41 3.02 -7.61
C SER A 38 -1.39 4.07 -8.06
N PHE A 39 -0.16 3.66 -8.33
CA PHE A 39 0.91 4.52 -8.85
C PHE A 39 1.78 3.80 -9.88
N CYS A 40 2.32 4.56 -10.83
CA CYS A 40 3.24 4.07 -11.85
C CYS A 40 4.69 4.08 -11.39
N VAL A 41 5.56 3.44 -12.17
CA VAL A 41 7.01 3.44 -11.95
C VAL A 41 7.62 4.84 -11.86
N ASP A 42 7.13 5.80 -12.65
CA ASP A 42 7.63 7.18 -12.64
C ASP A 42 7.31 7.93 -11.35
N HIS A 43 6.27 7.49 -10.64
CA HIS A 43 5.81 8.10 -9.38
C HIS A 43 6.08 7.17 -8.19
N LYS A 44 7.12 6.35 -8.30
CA LYS A 44 7.63 5.53 -7.20
C LYS A 44 8.38 6.42 -6.21
N GLY A 45 8.08 6.24 -4.92
CA GLY A 45 8.81 6.87 -3.83
C GLY A 45 10.15 6.19 -3.55
N LYS A 46 10.78 6.57 -2.43
CA LYS A 46 12.07 6.01 -2.01
C LYS A 46 11.96 4.54 -1.62
N GLU A 47 10.90 4.22 -0.86
CA GLU A 47 10.65 2.86 -0.38
C GLU A 47 9.90 2.03 -1.40
N ASP A 48 10.15 0.72 -1.40
CA ASP A 48 9.47 -0.19 -2.32
C ASP A 48 7.97 -0.30 -2.00
N GLY A 49 7.14 -0.33 -3.04
CA GLY A 49 5.68 -0.32 -2.88
C GLY A 49 5.10 0.99 -2.32
N VAL A 50 5.86 2.09 -2.27
CA VAL A 50 5.37 3.41 -1.81
C VAL A 50 5.35 4.41 -2.97
N CYS A 51 4.28 5.20 -3.10
CA CYS A 51 4.23 6.28 -4.09
C CYS A 51 5.01 7.52 -3.64
N GLU A 52 5.35 8.40 -4.58
CA GLU A 52 6.17 9.60 -4.33
C GLU A 52 5.52 10.69 -3.45
N ILE A 53 4.23 10.56 -3.13
CA ILE A 53 3.54 11.57 -2.30
C ILE A 53 4.19 11.64 -0.91
N ASN A 54 4.28 12.85 -0.38
CA ASN A 54 4.65 13.08 1.02
C ASN A 54 3.52 12.57 1.95
N HIS A 55 3.61 11.30 2.34
CA HIS A 55 2.61 10.62 3.18
C HIS A 55 2.52 11.24 4.57
N GLU A 56 3.62 11.71 5.13
CA GLU A 56 3.60 12.39 6.43
C GLU A 56 2.72 13.64 6.39
N THR A 57 2.94 14.49 5.39
CA THR A 57 2.14 15.71 5.21
C THR A 57 0.70 15.37 4.89
N TYR A 58 0.47 14.39 4.01
CA TYR A 58 -0.87 13.96 3.64
C TYR A 58 -1.65 13.43 4.85
N TYR A 59 -1.02 12.61 5.69
CA TYR A 59 -1.61 12.03 6.89
C TYR A 59 -2.01 13.11 7.90
N ARG A 60 -1.16 14.12 8.12
CA ARG A 60 -1.45 15.24 9.03
C ARG A 60 -2.62 16.09 8.54
N ASN A 61 -2.71 16.32 7.23
CA ASN A 61 -3.74 17.16 6.63
C ASN A 61 -5.09 16.46 6.42
N HIS A 62 -5.15 15.13 6.58
CA HIS A 62 -6.38 14.36 6.38
C HIS A 62 -6.69 13.49 7.61
N PRO A 63 -7.14 14.08 8.73
CA PRO A 63 -7.47 13.33 9.95
C PRO A 63 -8.46 12.18 9.73
N ALA A 64 -9.47 12.38 8.87
CA ALA A 64 -10.44 11.33 8.52
C ALA A 64 -9.78 10.11 7.84
N ALA A 65 -8.69 10.33 7.12
CA ALA A 65 -7.99 9.29 6.39
C ALA A 65 -7.00 8.50 7.25
N GLN A 66 -6.65 9.00 8.44
CA GLN A 66 -5.72 8.33 9.36
C GLN A 66 -6.19 6.92 9.79
N LYS A 67 -7.48 6.63 9.64
CA LYS A 67 -8.08 5.30 9.93
C LYS A 67 -7.61 4.19 8.99
N TYR A 68 -7.18 4.53 7.78
CA TYR A 68 -6.83 3.56 6.73
C TYR A 68 -5.52 3.89 6.00
N LEU A 69 -4.78 4.90 6.49
CA LEU A 69 -3.50 5.30 5.95
C LEU A 69 -2.41 5.12 6.98
N TYR A 70 -1.20 4.79 6.51
CA TYR A 70 0.00 4.82 7.32
C TYR A 70 0.74 6.14 7.11
N ARG A 71 1.24 6.73 8.19
CA ARG A 71 2.00 7.98 8.14
C ARG A 71 3.38 7.76 7.49
N SER A 72 4.02 6.64 7.81
CA SER A 72 5.36 6.27 7.33
C SER A 72 5.46 4.78 7.00
N TYR A 73 6.51 4.41 6.26
CA TYR A 73 6.81 3.01 5.96
C TYR A 73 7.07 2.18 7.22
N GLU A 74 7.74 2.77 8.21
CA GLU A 74 7.99 2.11 9.50
C GLU A 74 6.71 1.79 10.26
N ASP A 75 5.69 2.66 10.18
CA ASP A 75 4.38 2.40 10.82
C ASP A 75 3.68 1.21 10.15
N TRP A 76 3.71 1.15 8.82
CA TRP A 76 3.17 0.02 8.05
C TRP A 76 3.93 -1.28 8.36
N LYS A 77 5.26 -1.23 8.37
CA LYS A 77 6.12 -2.39 8.61
C LYS A 77 5.84 -3.06 9.95
N LYS A 78 5.71 -2.27 11.03
CA LYS A 78 5.36 -2.78 12.37
C LYS A 78 4.03 -3.52 12.39
N VAL A 79 3.01 -2.98 11.70
CA VAL A 79 1.68 -3.61 11.64
C VAL A 79 1.74 -4.89 10.79
N SER A 80 2.44 -4.85 9.66
CA SER A 80 2.65 -6.01 8.80
C SER A 80 3.34 -7.17 9.53
N GLU A 81 4.42 -6.87 10.26
CA GLU A 81 5.14 -7.85 11.09
C GLU A 81 4.25 -8.45 12.19
N GLN A 82 3.46 -7.62 12.89
CA GLN A 82 2.52 -8.10 13.90
C GLN A 82 1.42 -9.01 13.33
N ILE A 83 0.88 -8.67 12.14
CA ILE A 83 -0.09 -9.51 11.45
C ILE A 83 0.55 -10.84 11.07
N MET A 84 1.75 -10.84 10.51
CA MET A 84 2.45 -12.09 10.14
C MET A 84 2.71 -12.99 11.35
N ILE A 85 3.15 -12.42 12.48
CA ILE A 85 3.36 -13.17 13.73
C ILE A 85 2.05 -13.79 14.22
N LYS A 86 0.96 -13.00 14.24
CA LYS A 86 -0.35 -13.48 14.70
C LYS A 86 -0.89 -14.61 13.81
N GLU A 87 -0.77 -14.48 12.50
CA GLU A 87 -1.19 -15.49 11.54
C GLU A 87 -0.39 -16.80 11.69
N MET A 88 0.88 -16.73 12.11
CA MET A 88 1.68 -17.92 12.40
C MET A 88 1.23 -18.61 13.70
N SER A 89 0.98 -17.86 14.77
CA SER A 89 0.51 -18.43 16.04
C SER A 89 -0.86 -19.10 15.93
N VAL A 90 -1.80 -18.53 15.17
CA VAL A 90 -3.14 -19.13 14.95
C VAL A 90 -3.05 -20.45 14.19
N LYS A 91 -2.08 -20.60 13.26
CA LYS A 91 -1.86 -21.85 12.51
C LYS A 91 -1.28 -22.96 13.37
N GLU A 92 -0.47 -22.64 14.37
CA GLU A 92 0.06 -23.62 15.31
C GLU A 92 -1.05 -24.15 16.24
N GLU A 93 -1.93 -23.29 16.74
CA GLU A 93 -3.05 -23.69 17.60
C GLU A 93 -4.07 -24.56 16.85
N SER A 94 -4.37 -24.24 15.60
CA SER A 94 -5.28 -25.03 14.76
C SER A 94 -4.70 -26.37 14.27
N ALA A 95 -3.36 -26.51 14.21
CA ALA A 95 -2.70 -27.78 13.92
C ALA A 95 -2.66 -28.74 15.14
N VAL A 96 -2.75 -28.22 16.36
CA VAL A 96 -2.81 -29.03 17.60
C VAL A 96 -4.22 -29.57 17.83
N GLN A 97 -5.27 -28.80 17.51
CA GLN A 97 -6.66 -29.23 17.68
C GLN A 97 -7.09 -30.34 16.68
N GLY A 98 -6.40 -30.47 15.53
CA GLY A 98 -6.70 -31.47 14.50
C GLY A 98 -6.07 -32.86 14.72
N LYS A 99 -5.38 -33.10 15.83
CA LYS A 99 -4.74 -34.40 16.16
C LYS A 99 -5.47 -35.21 17.23
N MET A 100 -6.65 -34.79 17.66
CA MET A 100 -7.49 -35.54 18.61
C MET A 100 -8.75 -36.05 17.91
N CYS A 101 -8.57 -36.99 16.98
CA CYS A 101 -9.61 -37.83 16.38
C CYS A 101 -9.01 -39.22 16.13
#